data_AF-A0A534PK57-F1
#
_entry.id   AF-A0A534PK57-F1
#
_cell.length_a   1.000
_cell.length_b   1.000
_cell.length_c   1.000
_cell.angle_alpha   90.00
_cell.angle_beta   90.00
_cell.angle_gamma   90.00
#
_symmetry.space_group_name_H-M   'P 1'
#
loop_
_entity.id
_entity.type
_entity.pdbx_description
1 polymer ?
#
loop_
_entity_poly.entity_id
_entity_poly.type
_entity_poly.pdbx_seq_one_letter_code
_entity_poly.pdbx_strand_id
1 'polypeptide(L)'
;ERFVTREPTESSADPEQYFFDKLLSDDVIRSIDQLPIDFRLVVILADLQEFSYKEIAEILDCPVGTVMSRLYRGRKLLQKNLLGYAVESGVVEPKQAMELEAETEVEAEVLEFKRRV
;
A
#
# COMPACT_ATOMS: atom_id res chain seq x y z
N GLU A 1 -6.59 -25.12 -13.70
CA GLU A 1 -7.54 -24.11 -13.17
C GLU A 1 -7.26 -22.78 -13.86
N ARG A 2 -8.31 -21.99 -14.13
CA ARG A 2 -8.27 -20.83 -15.03
C ARG A 2 -7.45 -19.68 -14.42
N PHE A 3 -6.33 -19.35 -15.03
CA PHE A 3 -5.75 -18.02 -14.91
C PHE A 3 -6.72 -17.03 -15.57
N VAL A 4 -7.33 -16.16 -14.77
CA VAL A 4 -8.03 -15.00 -15.30
C VAL A 4 -6.98 -13.95 -15.63
N THR A 5 -6.31 -14.10 -16.77
CA THR A 5 -5.77 -12.94 -17.47
C THR A 5 -6.98 -12.15 -17.94
N ARG A 6 -7.34 -11.09 -17.21
CA ARG A 6 -8.13 -10.01 -17.79
C ARG A 6 -7.25 -9.42 -18.90
N GLU A 7 -7.42 -9.90 -20.12
CA GLU A 7 -7.00 -9.12 -21.28
C GLU A 7 -7.75 -7.78 -21.22
N PRO A 8 -7.06 -6.64 -21.25
CA PRO A 8 -7.73 -5.36 -21.32
C PRO A 8 -8.58 -5.37 -22.59
N THR A 9 -9.90 -5.25 -22.43
CA THR A 9 -10.83 -5.21 -23.54
C THR A 9 -10.41 -4.12 -24.51
N GLU A 10 -10.02 -4.51 -25.72
CA GLU A 10 -9.91 -3.63 -26.88
C GLU A 10 -11.28 -3.01 -27.16
N SER A 11 -11.56 -1.86 -26.54
CA SER A 11 -12.65 -0.98 -26.96
C SER A 11 -12.37 0.43 -26.45
N SER A 12 -11.77 1.24 -27.33
CA SER A 12 -11.81 2.72 -27.31
C SER A 12 -11.42 3.44 -26.01
N ALA A 13 -10.38 3.01 -25.30
CA ALA A 13 -9.74 3.90 -24.34
C ALA A 13 -8.94 4.93 -25.13
N ASP A 14 -9.34 6.19 -25.01
CA ASP A 14 -8.54 7.35 -25.39
C ASP A 14 -7.04 7.08 -25.08
N PRO A 15 -6.12 7.24 -26.05
CA PRO A 15 -4.69 7.07 -25.81
C PRO A 15 -4.19 7.85 -24.59
N GLU A 16 -4.80 9.00 -24.31
CA GLU A 16 -4.52 9.78 -23.10
C GLU A 16 -4.93 8.99 -21.85
N GLN A 17 -6.16 8.45 -21.80
CA GLN A 17 -6.64 7.64 -20.67
C GLN A 17 -5.77 6.40 -20.43
N TYR A 18 -5.38 5.67 -21.48
CA TYR A 18 -4.49 4.52 -21.34
C TYR A 18 -3.11 4.90 -20.80
N PHE A 19 -2.56 6.02 -21.26
CA PHE A 19 -1.30 6.56 -20.75
C PHE A 19 -1.41 6.96 -19.27
N PHE A 20 -2.49 7.63 -18.89
CA PHE A 20 -2.78 7.97 -17.49
C PHE A 20 -2.91 6.71 -16.64
N ASP A 21 -3.76 5.74 -16.99
CA ASP A 21 -3.95 4.49 -16.23
C ASP A 21 -2.62 3.75 -15.99
N LYS A 22 -1.74 3.76 -16.99
CA LYS A 22 -0.41 3.15 -16.88
C LYS A 22 0.52 3.94 -15.95
N LEU A 23 0.55 5.26 -16.06
CA LEU A 23 1.32 6.12 -15.17
C LEU A 23 0.84 5.99 -13.72
N LEU A 24 -0.49 5.96 -13.51
CA LEU A 24 -1.14 5.74 -12.21
C LEU A 24 -0.72 4.39 -11.61
N SER A 25 -0.69 3.33 -12.43
CA SER A 25 -0.23 2.00 -12.00
C SER A 25 1.24 1.99 -11.60
N ASP A 26 2.08 2.73 -12.32
CA ASP A 26 3.51 2.82 -12.03
C ASP A 26 3.79 3.53 -10.70
N ASP A 27 3.03 4.56 -10.33
CA ASP A 27 3.18 5.26 -9.04
C ASP A 27 2.81 4.40 -7.85
N VAL A 28 1.79 3.56 -7.99
CA VAL A 28 1.43 2.57 -6.97
C VAL A 28 2.56 1.55 -6.77
N ILE A 29 3.10 1.01 -7.86
CA ILE A 29 4.21 0.05 -7.79
C ILE A 29 5.45 0.70 -7.16
N ARG A 30 5.82 1.91 -7.61
CA ARG A 30 6.92 2.69 -7.03
C ARG A 30 6.75 2.89 -5.52
N SER A 31 5.54 3.19 -5.07
CA SER A 31 5.25 3.45 -3.65
C SER A 31 5.38 2.18 -2.79
N ILE A 32 4.95 1.03 -3.32
CA ILE A 32 5.19 -0.28 -2.68
C ILE A 32 6.69 -0.56 -2.63
N ASP A 33 7.42 -0.26 -3.71
CA ASP A 33 8.87 -0.45 -3.79
C ASP A 33 9.72 0.49 -2.92
N GLN A 34 9.13 1.51 -2.34
CA GLN A 34 9.79 2.35 -1.34
C GLN A 34 9.62 1.82 0.09
N LEU A 35 8.70 0.89 0.32
CA LEU A 35 8.50 0.30 1.65
C LEU A 35 9.74 -0.50 2.07
N PRO A 36 10.17 -0.41 3.35
CA PRO A 36 11.13 -1.35 3.92
C PRO A 36 10.73 -2.79 3.65
N ILE A 37 11.71 -3.64 3.35
CA ILE A 37 11.48 -5.00 2.82
C ILE A 37 10.51 -5.81 3.69
N ASP A 38 10.65 -5.76 5.01
CA ASP A 38 9.79 -6.45 5.97
C ASP A 38 8.31 -6.06 5.88
N PHE A 39 8.03 -4.79 5.58
CA PHE A 39 6.68 -4.27 5.41
C PHE A 39 6.16 -4.52 4.00
N ARG A 40 7.03 -4.38 3.00
CA ARG A 40 6.70 -4.64 1.59
C ARG A 40 6.22 -6.07 1.39
N LEU A 41 6.95 -7.04 1.93
CA LEU A 41 6.64 -8.47 1.76
C LEU A 41 5.25 -8.80 2.31
N VAL A 42 4.92 -8.35 3.52
CA VAL A 42 3.60 -8.63 4.11
C VAL A 42 2.47 -7.92 3.36
N VAL A 43 2.70 -6.71 2.84
CA VAL A 43 1.72 -5.99 2.02
C VAL A 43 1.47 -6.73 0.70
N ILE A 44 2.53 -7.13 -0.01
CA ILE A 44 2.40 -7.87 -1.26
C ILE A 44 1.64 -9.19 -1.03
N LEU A 45 2.05 -9.97 -0.01
CA LEU A 45 1.46 -11.28 0.23
C LEU A 45 -0.01 -11.17 0.67
N ALA A 46 -0.36 -10.18 1.50
CA ALA A 46 -1.72 -10.02 1.99
C ALA A 46 -2.65 -9.32 0.99
N ASP A 47 -2.21 -8.20 0.40
CA ASP A 47 -3.08 -7.28 -0.35
C ASP A 47 -3.09 -7.56 -1.86
N LEU A 48 -2.02 -8.14 -2.40
CA LEU A 48 -1.91 -8.43 -3.84
C LEU A 48 -2.03 -9.92 -4.15
N GLN A 49 -1.54 -10.79 -3.27
CA GLN A 49 -1.60 -12.25 -3.43
C GLN A 49 -2.70 -12.90 -2.58
N GLU A 50 -3.40 -12.12 -1.76
CA GLU A 50 -4.55 -12.54 -0.94
C GLU A 50 -4.28 -13.75 0.01
N PHE A 51 -3.02 -13.96 0.41
CA PHE A 51 -2.69 -14.99 1.40
C PHE A 51 -3.27 -14.65 2.78
N SER A 52 -3.68 -15.67 3.53
CA SER A 52 -4.09 -15.49 4.93
C SER A 52 -2.90 -15.15 5.82
N TYR A 53 -3.15 -14.48 6.95
CA TYR A 53 -2.07 -14.12 7.89
C TYR A 53 -1.32 -15.33 8.46
N LYS A 54 -1.95 -16.51 8.48
CA LYS A 54 -1.30 -17.76 8.89
C LYS A 54 -0.33 -18.26 7.83
N GLU A 55 -0.74 -18.29 6.56
CA GLU A 55 0.14 -18.68 5.44
C GLU A 55 1.32 -17.70 5.32
N ILE A 56 1.09 -16.41 5.49
CA ILE A 56 2.16 -15.40 5.48
C ILE A 56 3.15 -15.63 6.64
N ALA A 57 2.65 -15.96 7.83
CA ALA A 57 3.48 -16.28 8.99
C ALA A 57 4.37 -17.50 8.73
N GLU A 58 3.83 -18.52 8.06
CA GLU A 58 4.58 -19.71 7.64
C GLU A 58 5.61 -19.39 6.55
N ILE A 59 5.24 -18.62 5.51
CA ILE A 59 6.14 -18.20 4.42
C ILE A 59 7.33 -17.39 4.94
N LEU A 60 7.08 -16.47 5.88
CA LEU A 60 8.09 -15.54 6.40
C LEU A 60 8.79 -16.04 7.67
N ASP A 61 8.48 -17.26 8.13
CA ASP A 61 8.99 -17.86 9.36
C ASP A 61 8.93 -16.89 10.56
N CYS A 62 7.75 -16.34 10.82
CA CYS A 62 7.53 -15.38 11.89
C CYS A 62 6.16 -15.53 12.58
N PRO A 63 5.97 -15.03 13.81
CA PRO A 63 4.67 -15.09 14.47
C PRO A 63 3.58 -14.31 13.71
N VAL A 64 2.33 -14.81 13.75
CA VAL A 64 1.17 -14.11 13.16
C VAL A 64 1.00 -12.68 13.69
N GLY A 65 1.31 -12.42 14.97
CA GLY A 65 1.30 -11.07 15.53
C GLY A 65 2.35 -10.13 14.90
N THR A 66 3.48 -10.67 14.46
CA THR A 66 4.49 -9.93 13.70
C THR A 66 3.98 -9.61 12.30
N VAL A 67 3.27 -10.53 11.64
CA VAL A 67 2.60 -10.26 10.36
C VAL A 67 1.59 -9.12 10.51
N MET A 68 0.70 -9.19 11.50
CA MET A 68 -0.31 -8.15 11.73
C MET A 68 0.32 -6.78 11.99
N SER A 69 1.33 -6.71 12.85
CA SER A 69 1.99 -5.45 13.18
C SER A 69 2.83 -4.88 12.03
N ARG A 70 3.52 -5.73 11.26
CA ARG A 70 4.23 -5.32 10.03
C ARG A 70 3.26 -4.86 8.96
N LEU A 71 2.13 -5.55 8.76
CA LEU A 71 1.14 -5.21 7.75
C LEU A 71 0.47 -3.88 8.06
N TYR A 72 0.08 -3.66 9.32
CA TYR A 72 -0.47 -2.39 9.77
C TYR A 72 0.49 -1.22 9.47
N ARG A 73 1.77 -1.36 9.87
CA ARG A 73 2.79 -0.34 9.62
C ARG A 73 3.07 -0.14 8.12
N GLY A 74 3.12 -1.23 7.36
CA GLY A 74 3.30 -1.20 5.92
C GLY A 74 2.19 -0.44 5.21
N ARG A 75 0.93 -0.72 5.56
CA ARG A 75 -0.23 0.00 5.01
C ARG A 75 -0.24 1.48 5.40
N LYS A 76 0.13 1.84 6.63
CA LYS A 76 0.27 3.24 7.04
C LYS A 76 1.36 3.98 6.26
N LEU A 77 2.52 3.36 6.05
CA LEU A 77 3.58 3.93 5.22
C LEU A 77 3.15 4.06 3.76
N LEU A 78 2.46 3.05 3.22
CA LEU A 78 1.97 3.08 1.85
C LEU A 78 0.90 4.17 1.67
N GLN A 79 -0.01 4.32 2.63
CA GLN A 79 -0.99 5.41 2.66
C GLN A 79 -0.30 6.78 2.62
N LYS A 80 0.75 6.97 3.42
CA LYS A 80 1.53 8.21 3.41
C LYS A 80 2.19 8.46 2.05
N ASN A 81 2.82 7.45 1.47
CA ASN A 81 3.49 7.57 0.17
C ASN A 81 2.50 7.89 -0.97
N LEU A 82 1.29 7.34 -0.90
CA LEU A 82 0.24 7.52 -1.91
C LEU A 82 -0.69 8.71 -1.64
N LEU A 83 -0.48 9.49 -0.60
CA LEU A 83 -1.44 10.52 -0.22
C LEU A 83 -1.53 11.64 -1.26
N GLY A 84 -0.38 12.14 -1.73
CA GLY A 84 -0.34 13.14 -2.80
C GLY A 84 -1.03 12.65 -4.06
N TYR A 85 -0.74 11.40 -4.44
CA TYR A 85 -1.43 10.71 -5.53
C TYR A 85 -2.96 10.67 -5.32
N ALA A 86 -3.42 10.26 -4.14
CA ALA A 86 -4.84 10.09 -3.85
C ALA A 86 -5.62 11.42 -3.90
N VAL A 87 -4.97 12.53 -3.56
CA VAL A 87 -5.54 13.88 -3.70
C VAL A 87 -5.58 14.31 -5.16
N GLU A 88 -4.50 14.13 -5.91
CA GLU A 88 -4.44 14.47 -7.34
C GLU A 88 -5.44 13.67 -8.18
N SER A 89 -5.64 12.40 -7.85
CA SER A 89 -6.59 11.52 -8.53
C SER A 89 -8.03 11.68 -8.04
N GLY A 90 -8.29 12.57 -7.07
CA GLY A 90 -9.62 12.81 -6.49
C GLY A 90 -10.21 11.63 -5.70
N VAL A 91 -9.36 10.70 -5.26
CA VAL A 91 -9.76 9.56 -4.40
C VAL A 91 -9.98 10.03 -2.96
N VAL A 92 -9.24 11.05 -2.54
CA VAL A 92 -9.32 11.66 -1.21
C VAL A 92 -9.41 13.18 -1.34
N GLU A 93 -10.28 13.81 -0.56
CA GLU A 93 -10.37 15.27 -0.52
C GLU A 93 -9.12 15.87 0.18
N PRO A 94 -8.61 17.05 -0.26
CA PRO A 94 -7.42 17.67 0.35
C PRO A 94 -7.52 17.84 1.86
N LYS A 95 -8.73 18.14 2.38
CA LYS A 95 -8.98 18.24 3.81
C LYS A 95 -8.76 16.91 4.55
N GLN A 96 -9.22 15.81 3.96
CA GLN A 96 -9.05 14.47 4.52
C GLN A 96 -7.58 14.04 4.47
N ALA A 97 -6.84 14.46 3.44
CA ALA A 97 -5.41 14.23 3.36
C ALA A 97 -4.63 14.94 4.46
N MET A 98 -4.96 16.20 4.76
CA MET A 98 -4.35 16.93 5.88
C MET A 98 -4.62 16.27 7.24
N GLU A 99 -5.83 15.73 7.45
CA GLU A 99 -6.19 15.00 8.67
C GLU A 99 -5.40 13.68 8.79
N LEU A 100 -5.26 12.94 7.69
CA LEU A 100 -4.46 11.72 7.63
C LEU A 100 -2.96 11.96 7.87
N GLU A 101 -2.40 13.03 7.31
CA GLU A 101 -1.01 13.45 7.57
C GLU A 101 -0.79 13.73 9.05
N ALA A 102 -1.67 14.54 9.67
CA ALA A 102 -1.60 14.87 11.09
C ALA A 102 -1.68 13.63 11.99
N GLU A 103 -2.56 12.66 11.68
CA GLU A 103 -2.65 11.40 12.42
C GLU A 103 -1.37 10.56 12.31
N THR A 104 -0.77 10.49 11.11
CA THR A 104 0.47 9.71 10.90
C THR A 104 1.68 10.32 11.60
N GLU A 105 1.77 11.65 11.69
CA GLU A 105 2.82 12.35 12.43
C GLU A 105 2.71 12.09 13.94
N VAL A 106 1.51 12.18 14.50
CA VAL A 106 1.27 11.88 15.93
C VAL A 106 1.63 10.42 16.25
N GLU A 107 1.25 9.46 15.39
CA GLU A 107 1.64 8.05 15.57
C GLU A 107 3.16 7.83 15.51
N ALA A 108 3.86 8.52 14.61
CA ALA A 108 5.30 8.46 14.51
C ALA A 108 5.99 9.01 15.77
N GLU A 109 5.52 10.15 16.30
CA GLU A 109 6.01 10.74 17.55
C GLU A 109 5.79 9.81 18.75
N VAL A 110 4.60 9.22 18.88
CA VAL A 110 4.29 8.25 19.94
C VAL A 110 5.21 7.03 19.85
N LEU A 111 5.53 6.57 18.64
CA LEU A 111 6.42 5.43 18.43
C LEU A 111 7.90 5.77 18.72
N GLU A 112 8.36 6.98 18.39
CA GLU A 112 9.68 7.46 18.77
C GLU A 112 9.83 7.63 20.29
N PHE A 113 8.80 8.13 20.96
CA PHE A 113 8.78 8.25 22.41
C PHE A 113 8.89 6.86 23.09
N LYS A 114 8.13 5.86 22.62
CA LYS A 114 8.19 4.48 23.13
C LYS A 114 9.53 3.76 22.87
N ARG A 115 10.36 4.25 21.94
CA ARG A 115 11.71 3.70 21.69
C ARG A 115 12.78 4.28 22.61
N ARG A 116 12.48 5.36 23.34
CA ARG A 116 13.42 6.08 24.23
C ARG A 116 13.27 5.73 25.72
N VAL A 117 12.30 4.88 26.07
CA VAL A 117 11.99 4.43 27.44
C VAL A 117 12.03 2.91 27.47
#